data_AF-A0A183DG33-F1
#
_entry.id   AF-A0A183DG33-F1
#
_cell.length_a   1.000
_cell.length_b   1.000
_cell.length_c   1.000
_cell.angle_alpha   90.00
_cell.angle_beta   90.00
_cell.angle_gamma   90.00
#
_symmetry.space_group_name_H-M   'P 1'
#
loop_
_entity.id
_entity.type
_entity.pdbx_description
1 polymer ?
#
loop_
_entity_poly.entity_id
_entity_poly.type
_entity_poly.pdbx_seq_one_letter_code
_entity_poly.pdbx_strand_id
1 'polypeptide(L)'
;LVGPIGPRSQALLHPSIVRTNSTRIVKDEVHVIMEYKQGEILGEYVAPASSRFITSHDQYSGSAVVIEMFFKAIAQFNPDLIILTGVHLLQNQVIELVWI
;
A
#
# COMPACT_ATOMS: atom_id res chain seq x y z
N LEU A 1 -12.88 5.67 -1.24
CA LEU A 1 -11.54 5.16 -0.87
C LEU A 1 -10.50 5.80 -1.75
N VAL A 2 -9.38 6.26 -1.18
CA VAL A 2 -8.25 6.84 -1.91
C VAL A 2 -6.98 6.07 -1.54
N GLY A 3 -6.18 5.72 -2.55
CA GLY A 3 -4.91 5.01 -2.41
C GLY A 3 -4.42 4.52 -3.78
N PRO A 4 -3.23 3.91 -3.84
CA PRO A 4 -2.72 3.26 -5.05
C PRO A 4 -3.55 1.99 -5.36
N ILE A 5 -4.60 2.12 -6.16
CA ILE A 5 -5.51 1.00 -6.47
C ILE A 5 -5.32 0.57 -7.92
N GLY A 6 -4.66 -0.58 -8.11
CA GLY A 6 -4.54 -1.24 -9.40
C GLY A 6 -5.74 -2.15 -9.73
N PRO A 7 -5.73 -2.82 -10.90
CA PRO A 7 -6.82 -3.66 -11.35
C PRO A 7 -7.15 -4.83 -10.42
N ARG A 8 -6.13 -5.46 -9.82
CA ARG A 8 -6.32 -6.62 -8.93
C ARG A 8 -6.90 -6.18 -7.59
N SER A 9 -6.33 -5.14 -6.97
CA SER A 9 -6.87 -4.57 -5.74
C SER A 9 -8.31 -4.12 -5.95
N GLN A 10 -8.61 -3.53 -7.11
CA GLN A 10 -9.98 -3.16 -7.44
C GLN A 10 -10.94 -4.33 -7.45
N ALA A 11 -10.55 -5.47 -8.03
CA ALA A 11 -11.40 -6.65 -8.08
C ALA A 11 -11.66 -7.26 -6.69
N LEU A 12 -10.79 -6.99 -5.72
CA LEU A 12 -10.90 -7.48 -4.34
C LEU A 12 -11.71 -6.55 -3.43
N LEU A 13 -11.90 -5.28 -3.81
CA LEU A 13 -12.71 -4.33 -3.05
C LEU A 13 -14.20 -4.67 -3.14
N HIS A 14 -14.93 -4.43 -2.04
CA HIS A 14 -16.38 -4.58 -2.02
C HIS A 14 -17.05 -3.65 -3.06
N PRO A 15 -18.09 -4.09 -3.80
CA PRO A 15 -18.69 -3.30 -4.88
C PRO A 15 -19.23 -1.92 -4.46
N SER A 16 -19.63 -1.75 -3.19
CA SER A 16 -20.11 -0.47 -2.66
C SER A 16 -19.01 0.58 -2.45
N ILE A 17 -17.73 0.24 -2.62
CA ILE A 17 -16.63 1.17 -2.42
C ILE A 17 -16.53 2.11 -3.63
N VAL A 18 -16.94 3.36 -3.42
CA VAL A 18 -16.82 4.44 -4.41
C VAL A 18 -15.37 4.94 -4.46
N ARG A 19 -14.90 5.19 -5.70
CA ARG A 19 -13.56 5.67 -6.01
C ARG A 19 -13.61 6.94 -6.84
N THR A 20 -12.55 7.73 -6.74
CA THR A 20 -12.28 8.84 -7.65
C THR A 20 -11.31 8.38 -8.74
N ASN A 21 -11.40 8.93 -9.95
CA ASN A 21 -10.49 8.53 -11.05
C ASN A 21 -9.01 8.82 -10.75
N SER A 22 -8.73 9.74 -9.82
CA SER A 22 -7.39 10.06 -9.38
C SER A 22 -6.65 8.86 -8.79
N THR A 23 -7.33 7.82 -8.30
CA THR A 23 -6.73 6.71 -7.52
C THR A 23 -6.30 5.51 -8.35
N ARG A 24 -6.39 5.59 -9.68
CA ARG A 24 -6.12 4.45 -10.56
C ARG A 24 -4.65 4.43 -10.95
N ILE A 25 -3.97 3.35 -10.58
CA ILE A 25 -2.63 3.03 -11.08
C ILE A 25 -2.70 1.85 -12.06
N VAL A 26 -1.72 1.75 -12.96
CA VAL A 26 -1.72 0.75 -14.04
C VAL A 26 -1.39 -0.65 -13.51
N LYS A 27 -0.56 -0.73 -12.47
CA LYS A 27 -0.14 -1.97 -11.81
C LYS A 27 -0.38 -1.85 -10.31
N ASP A 28 -0.81 -2.92 -9.68
CA ASP A 28 -0.98 -2.98 -8.24
C ASP A 28 0.37 -2.90 -7.51
N GLU A 29 0.36 -2.26 -6.34
CA GLU A 29 1.43 -2.40 -5.37
C GLU A 29 1.25 -3.73 -4.63
N VAL A 30 2.25 -4.60 -4.73
CA VAL A 30 2.17 -5.98 -4.23
C VAL A 30 3.20 -6.20 -3.14
N HIS A 31 2.70 -6.61 -1.97
CA HIS A 31 3.51 -7.09 -0.86
C HIS A 31 3.45 -8.62 -0.89
N VAL A 32 4.58 -9.25 -1.16
CA VAL A 32 4.72 -10.70 -1.21
C VAL A 32 5.04 -11.21 0.19
N ILE A 33 4.15 -12.04 0.73
CA ILE A 33 4.32 -12.71 2.02
C ILE A 33 4.61 -14.18 1.74
N MET A 34 5.85 -14.60 2.01
CA MET A 34 6.28 -15.99 1.90
C MET A 34 6.29 -16.62 3.28
N GLU A 35 5.27 -17.43 3.53
CA GLU A 35 5.10 -18.14 4.80
C GLU A 35 5.87 -19.46 4.80
N TYR A 36 6.39 -19.84 5.96
CA TYR A 36 7.02 -21.13 6.19
C TYR A 36 6.68 -21.63 7.58
N LYS A 37 6.55 -22.94 7.73
CA LYS A 37 6.21 -23.60 9.00
C LYS A 37 7.47 -24.07 9.72
N GLN A 38 7.40 -24.20 11.05
CA GLN A 38 8.45 -24.87 11.82
C GLN A 38 8.71 -26.27 11.25
N GLY A 39 9.98 -26.59 11.06
CA GLY A 39 10.42 -27.87 10.50
C GLY A 39 10.29 -27.98 8.98
N GLU A 40 9.80 -26.93 8.29
CA GLU A 40 9.75 -26.91 6.82
C GLU A 40 11.17 -26.91 6.23
N ILE A 41 11.36 -27.70 5.18
CA ILE A 41 12.68 -27.97 4.58
C ILE A 41 12.75 -27.34 3.19
N LEU A 42 13.79 -26.54 2.94
CA LEU A 42 14.14 -26.03 1.62
C LEU A 42 15.61 -26.33 1.32
N GLY A 43 15.87 -27.36 0.52
CA GLY A 43 17.24 -27.85 0.32
C GLY A 43 17.84 -28.38 1.62
N GLU A 44 18.94 -27.78 2.07
CA GLU A 44 19.60 -28.12 3.34
C GLU A 44 19.10 -27.31 4.54
N TYR A 45 18.19 -26.35 4.31
CA TYR A 45 17.69 -25.47 5.35
C TYR A 45 16.44 -26.04 6.00
N VAL A 46 16.38 -25.98 7.34
CA VAL A 46 15.20 -26.35 8.14
C VAL A 46 14.74 -25.13 8.94
N ALA A 47 13.48 -24.74 8.78
CA ALA A 47 12.93 -23.59 9.49
C ALA A 47 12.83 -23.88 11.00
N PRO A 48 13.46 -23.08 11.88
CA PRO A 48 13.45 -23.32 13.33
C PRO A 48 12.10 -22.98 13.98
N ALA A 49 11.27 -22.16 13.32
CA ALA A 49 9.97 -21.72 13.77
C ALA A 49 9.06 -21.41 12.57
N SER A 50 7.76 -21.39 12.80
CA SER A 50 6.79 -20.89 11.82
C SER A 50 6.89 -19.36 11.75
N SER A 51 7.13 -18.82 10.56
CA SER A 51 7.24 -17.38 10.36
C SER A 51 6.99 -17.03 8.89
N ARG A 52 7.31 -15.80 8.50
CA ARG A 52 7.11 -15.26 7.16
C ARG A 52 8.22 -14.29 6.78
N PHE A 53 8.59 -14.30 5.51
CA PHE A 53 9.41 -13.27 4.90
C PHE A 53 8.52 -12.38 4.04
N ILE A 54 8.63 -11.06 4.22
CA ILE A 54 7.79 -10.08 3.51
C ILE A 54 8.70 -9.21 2.66
N THR A 55 8.38 -9.07 1.39
CA THR A 55 9.08 -8.16 0.46
C THR A 55 8.10 -7.45 -0.45
N SER A 56 8.46 -6.27 -0.90
CA SER A 56 7.65 -5.41 -1.76
C SER A 56 8.54 -4.46 -2.54
N HIS A 57 8.06 -3.98 -3.68
CA HIS A 57 8.61 -2.82 -4.37
C HIS A 57 7.54 -1.72 -4.42
N ASP A 58 7.16 -1.21 -3.25
CA ASP A 58 6.07 -0.25 -3.09
C ASP A 58 6.56 1.18 -3.27
N GLN A 59 6.14 1.83 -4.35
CA GLN A 59 6.55 3.19 -4.70
C GLN A 59 5.49 4.23 -4.35
N TYR A 60 4.22 3.85 -4.36
CA TYR A 60 3.12 4.80 -4.23
C TYR A 60 2.57 4.95 -2.82
N SER A 61 2.53 3.91 -2.00
CA SER A 61 1.82 3.95 -0.70
C SER A 61 2.41 4.97 0.28
N GLY A 62 3.72 5.24 0.17
CA GLY A 62 4.43 6.26 0.94
C GLY A 62 4.64 7.59 0.20
N SER A 63 4.07 7.78 -0.99
CA SER A 63 4.33 8.98 -1.81
C SER A 63 3.45 10.17 -1.41
N ALA A 64 3.99 11.38 -1.54
CA ALA A 64 3.24 12.62 -1.36
C ALA A 64 2.04 12.73 -2.32
N VAL A 65 2.14 12.11 -3.50
CA VAL A 65 1.08 12.08 -4.53
C VAL A 65 -0.23 11.51 -3.98
N VAL A 66 -0.16 10.45 -3.16
CA VAL A 66 -1.38 9.84 -2.58
C VAL A 66 -2.06 10.78 -1.58
N ILE A 67 -1.29 11.54 -0.80
CA ILE A 67 -1.83 12.55 0.13
C ILE A 67 -2.53 13.67 -0.64
N GLU A 68 -1.91 14.19 -1.70
CA GLU A 68 -2.51 15.23 -2.53
C GLU A 68 -3.83 14.77 -3.15
N MET A 69 -3.88 13.53 -3.63
CA MET A 69 -5.09 12.93 -4.18
C MET A 69 -6.20 12.77 -3.12
N PHE A 70 -5.84 12.48 -1.88
CA PHE A 70 -6.79 12.37 -0.77
C PHE A 70 -7.45 13.70 -0.45
N PHE A 71 -6.67 14.78 -0.32
CA PHE A 71 -7.23 16.11 -0.07
C PHE A 71 -8.11 16.60 -1.22
N LYS A 72 -7.74 16.33 -2.49
CA LYS A 72 -8.61 16.60 -3.64
C LYS A 72 -9.94 15.84 -3.58
N ALA A 73 -9.91 14.58 -3.15
CA ALA A 73 -11.11 13.75 -3.05
C ALA A 73 -12.06 14.18 -1.92
N ILE A 74 -11.53 14.63 -0.78
CA ILE A 74 -12.35 15.15 0.34
C ILE A 74 -13.24 16.30 -0.13
N ALA A 75 -12.67 17.26 -0.84
CA ALA A 75 -13.41 18.43 -1.34
C ALA A 75 -14.52 18.04 -2.34
N GLN A 76 -14.33 16.99 -3.13
CA GLN A 76 -15.31 16.52 -4.11
C GLN A 76 -16.41 15.64 -3.49
N PHE A 77 -16.06 14.84 -2.49
CA PHE A 77 -16.96 13.86 -1.90
C PHE A 77 -17.79 14.41 -0.74
N ASN A 78 -17.31 15.47 -0.08
CA ASN A 78 -17.96 16.10 1.09
C ASN A 78 -18.39 15.09 2.18
N PRO A 79 -17.44 14.32 2.76
CA PRO A 79 -17.75 13.28 3.75
C PRO A 79 -18.13 13.86 5.12
N ASP A 80 -19.06 13.20 5.82
CA ASP A 80 -19.36 13.47 7.23
C ASP A 80 -18.27 12.97 8.21
N LEU A 81 -17.47 11.98 7.77
CA LEU A 81 -16.38 11.38 8.55
C LEU A 81 -15.17 11.11 7.65
N ILE A 82 -13.98 11.48 8.13
CA ILE A 82 -12.70 11.24 7.47
C ILE A 82 -11.89 10.25 8.29
N ILE A 83 -11.39 9.19 7.63
CA ILE A 83 -10.45 8.23 8.20
C ILE A 83 -9.15 8.33 7.41
N LEU A 84 -8.04 8.64 8.11
CA LEU A 84 -6.70 8.72 7.55
C LEU A 84 -5.81 7.64 8.18
N THR A 85 -5.10 6.89 7.34
CA THR A 85 -4.15 5.84 7.75
C THR A 85 -2.89 5.88 6.86
N GLY A 86 -1.85 5.13 7.21
CA GLY A 86 -0.65 4.98 6.36
C GLY A 86 0.39 6.10 6.48
N VAL A 87 0.23 7.07 7.39
CA VAL A 87 1.17 8.20 7.60
C VAL A 87 2.61 7.72 7.91
N HIS A 88 2.76 6.57 8.57
CA HIS A 88 4.07 5.97 8.86
C HIS A 88 4.84 5.55 7.59
N LEU A 89 4.15 5.31 6.47
CA LEU A 89 4.79 4.95 5.19
C LEU A 89 5.52 6.13 4.55
N LEU A 90 5.20 7.35 4.95
CA LEU A 90 5.82 8.58 4.43
C LEU A 90 7.26 8.76 4.92
N GLN A 91 7.63 8.16 6.06
CA GLN A 91 8.96 8.34 6.68
C GLN A 91 10.11 7.73 5.85
N ASN A 92 9.81 6.79 4.94
CA ASN A 92 10.83 6.16 4.09
C ASN A 92 11.08 6.92 2.77
N GLN A 93 10.41 8.05 2.55
CA GLN A 93 10.80 8.96 1.47
C GLN A 93 11.99 9.79 1.99
N VAL A 94 13.17 9.60 1.41
CA VAL A 94 14.25 10.58 1.58
C VAL A 94 13.71 11.89 1.04
N ILE A 95 13.33 12.80 1.93
CA ILE A 95 13.23 14.21 1.59
C ILE A 95 14.67 14.57 1.21
N GLU A 96 14.94 14.66 -0.10
CA GLU A 96 16.17 15.27 -0.58
C GLU A 96 16.10 16.73 -0.13
N LEU A 97 16.67 17.01 1.03
CA LEU A 97 16.92 18.37 1.49
C LEU A 97 17.92 18.96 0.51
N VAL A 98 17.39 19.57 -0.55
CA VAL A 98 18.15 20.48 -1.39
C VAL A 98 18.48 21.66 -0.50
N TRP A 99 19.68 21.63 0.09
CA TRP A 99 20.26 22.81 0.73
C TRP A 99 20.46 23.86 -0.36
N ILE A 100 19.59 24.86 -0.36
CA ILE A 100 19.79 26.11 -1.10
C ILE A 100 20.74 27.00 -0.30
#